data_AF-A0A562Q790-F1
#
_entry.id   AF-A0A562Q790-F1
#
_cell.length_a   1.000
_cell.length_b   1.000
_cell.length_c   1.000
_cell.angle_alpha   90.00
_cell.angle_beta   90.00
_cell.angle_gamma   90.00
#
_symmetry.space_group_name_H-M   'P 1'
#
loop_
_entity.id
_entity.type
_entity.pdbx_description
1 polymer ?
#
loop_
_entity_poly.entity_id
_entity_poly.type
_entity_poly.pdbx_seq_one_letter_code
_entity_poly.pdbx_strand_id
1 'polypeptide(L)'
;MTTDDNAAIGSVDDQPFDKTASNNKRLEARQAVLHDPNVLDCTVYRPDEIDPDAEPIDLGDGKILFTGVFRTPEEWDEEVRNDFYGDIDPELFMTAHLECEAEPRTANFFMPESGDLVAVMPGAGVVEMFYVYDYNEDDNGRTYILIKEIDTME
;
A
#
# COMPACT_ATOMS: atom_id res chain seq x y z
N MET A 1 -10.22 61.99 -13.24
CA MET A 1 -11.06 60.93 -13.85
C MET A 1 -10.13 59.75 -14.06
N THR A 2 -9.79 58.94 -13.04
CA THR A 2 -10.56 57.85 -12.39
C THR A 2 -11.17 56.87 -13.39
N THR A 3 -10.54 55.68 -13.46
CA THR A 3 -11.01 54.27 -13.59
C THR A 3 -12.15 53.96 -14.58
N ASP A 4 -12.17 52.85 -15.31
CA ASP A 4 -12.28 51.45 -14.86
C ASP A 4 -11.64 50.50 -15.91
N ASP A 5 -10.74 49.61 -15.50
CA ASP A 5 -10.98 48.21 -15.12
C ASP A 5 -11.60 47.34 -16.21
N ASN A 6 -10.75 46.60 -16.92
CA ASN A 6 -11.14 45.36 -17.56
C ASN A 6 -10.13 44.28 -17.14
N ALA A 7 -10.44 43.63 -16.02
CA ALA A 7 -9.69 42.50 -15.50
C ALA A 7 -9.83 41.32 -16.46
N ALA A 8 -8.72 40.95 -17.10
CA ALA A 8 -8.58 39.63 -17.70
C ALA A 8 -8.59 38.60 -16.56
N ILE A 9 -9.67 37.82 -16.47
CA ILE A 9 -9.73 36.62 -15.66
C ILE A 9 -8.64 35.66 -16.14
N GLY A 10 -7.56 35.56 -15.36
CA GLY A 10 -6.53 34.56 -15.55
C GLY A 10 -7.15 33.18 -15.38
N SER A 11 -7.05 32.36 -16.43
CA SER A 11 -7.38 30.94 -16.38
C SER A 11 -6.48 30.29 -15.34
N VAL A 12 -7.05 29.84 -14.24
CA VAL A 12 -6.35 29.03 -13.24
C VAL A 12 -6.10 27.64 -13.83
N ASP A 13 -4.82 27.37 -14.05
CA ASP A 13 -4.13 26.10 -13.94
C ASP A 13 -4.72 24.89 -14.69
N ASP A 14 -4.39 24.82 -15.98
CA ASP A 14 -4.13 23.55 -16.65
C ASP A 14 -2.59 23.39 -16.76
N GLN A 15 -1.93 23.26 -15.61
CA GLN A 15 -0.51 22.86 -15.59
C GLN A 15 -0.47 21.39 -15.99
N PRO A 16 0.26 21.00 -17.05
CA PRO A 16 0.37 19.61 -17.43
C PRO A 16 1.03 18.85 -16.27
N PHE A 17 0.27 17.97 -15.63
CA PHE A 17 0.81 17.01 -14.66
C PHE A 17 1.92 16.22 -15.35
N ASP A 18 3.17 16.46 -14.96
CA ASP A 18 4.33 15.80 -15.55
C ASP A 18 4.35 14.33 -15.10
N LYS A 19 3.63 13.51 -15.87
CA LYS A 19 3.56 12.05 -15.70
C LYS A 19 4.94 11.41 -15.77
N THR A 20 5.94 12.04 -16.42
CA THR A 20 7.28 11.50 -16.54
C THR A 20 8.07 11.67 -15.24
N ALA A 21 7.99 12.83 -14.59
CA ALA A 21 8.60 13.05 -13.29
C ALA A 21 7.99 12.15 -12.19
N SER A 22 6.66 12.01 -12.18
CA SER A 22 5.94 11.11 -11.25
C SER A 22 6.31 9.63 -11.47
N ASN A 23 6.43 9.18 -12.72
CA ASN A 23 6.88 7.82 -13.04
C ASN A 23 8.30 7.52 -12.57
N ASN A 24 9.22 8.49 -12.68
CA ASN A 24 10.61 8.32 -12.23
C ASN A 24 10.69 8.18 -10.71
N LYS A 25 9.93 8.99 -9.96
CA LYS A 25 9.87 8.87 -8.49
C LYS A 25 9.33 7.53 -8.02
N ARG A 26 8.26 7.02 -8.65
CA ARG A 26 7.70 5.70 -8.34
C ARG A 26 8.70 4.57 -8.57
N LEU A 27 9.50 4.67 -9.64
CA LEU A 27 10.56 3.71 -9.93
C LEU A 27 11.69 3.80 -8.89
N GLU A 28 12.13 5.00 -8.52
CA GLU A 28 13.14 5.20 -7.48
C GLU A 28 12.68 4.65 -6.13
N ALA A 29 11.44 4.95 -5.71
CA ALA A 29 10.84 4.42 -4.50
C ALA A 29 10.81 2.88 -4.51
N ARG A 30 10.39 2.26 -5.62
CA ARG A 30 10.43 0.81 -5.78
C ARG A 30 11.83 0.25 -5.60
N GLN A 31 12.82 0.86 -6.27
CA GLN A 31 14.20 0.39 -6.19
C GLN A 31 14.78 0.54 -4.77
N ALA A 32 14.40 1.58 -4.04
CA ALA A 32 14.81 1.78 -2.66
C ALA A 32 14.30 0.63 -1.76
N VAL A 33 13.03 0.25 -1.89
CA VAL A 33 12.46 -0.89 -1.15
C VAL A 33 13.16 -2.19 -1.55
N LEU A 34 13.25 -2.51 -2.85
CA LEU A 34 13.83 -3.80 -3.29
C LEU A 34 15.29 -4.03 -2.86
N HIS A 35 16.03 -2.97 -2.56
CA HIS A 35 17.43 -3.03 -2.15
C HIS A 35 17.67 -2.68 -0.68
N ASP A 36 16.62 -2.42 0.12
CA ASP A 36 16.79 -2.15 1.55
C ASP A 36 17.26 -3.43 2.26
N PRO A 37 18.30 -3.36 3.12
CA PRO A 37 18.83 -4.54 3.80
C PRO A 37 17.87 -5.17 4.82
N ASN A 38 16.79 -4.48 5.20
CA ASN A 38 15.80 -4.95 6.16
C ASN A 38 14.52 -5.48 5.50
N VAL A 39 14.46 -5.53 4.17
CA VAL A 39 13.30 -6.15 3.52
C VAL A 39 13.24 -7.64 3.80
N LEU A 40 12.02 -8.14 3.85
CA LEU A 40 11.71 -9.55 3.96
C LEU A 40 11.16 -10.05 2.63
N ASP A 41 11.36 -11.34 2.38
CA ASP A 41 10.73 -12.03 1.27
C ASP A 41 9.26 -12.25 1.59
N CYS A 42 8.40 -12.08 0.59
CA CYS A 42 6.98 -12.43 0.70
C CYS A 42 6.41 -12.96 -0.61
N THR A 43 5.31 -13.69 -0.52
CA THR A 43 4.48 -14.08 -1.66
C THR A 43 3.10 -13.47 -1.50
N VAL A 44 2.52 -12.95 -2.58
CA VAL A 44 1.21 -12.29 -2.57
C VAL A 44 0.18 -13.17 -3.25
N TYR A 45 -0.98 -13.31 -2.61
CA TYR A 45 -2.11 -14.08 -3.11
C TYR A 45 -3.34 -13.19 -3.22
N ARG A 46 -4.16 -13.44 -4.25
CA ARG A 46 -5.44 -12.77 -4.44
C ARG A 46 -6.59 -13.76 -4.23
N PRO A 47 -7.35 -13.63 -3.14
CA PRO A 47 -8.59 -14.38 -2.95
C PRO A 47 -9.59 -14.11 -4.07
N ASP A 48 -10.48 -15.06 -4.34
CA ASP A 48 -11.65 -14.80 -5.18
C ASP A 48 -12.71 -14.04 -4.37
N GLU A 49 -13.14 -12.88 -4.86
CA GLU A 49 -14.12 -12.04 -4.16
C GLU A 49 -15.54 -12.62 -4.17
N ILE A 50 -15.84 -13.51 -5.12
CA ILE A 50 -17.17 -14.07 -5.35
C ILE A 50 -17.29 -15.44 -4.67
N ASP A 51 -16.24 -16.25 -4.76
CA ASP A 51 -16.19 -17.62 -4.25
C ASP A 51 -15.17 -17.77 -3.11
N PRO A 52 -15.59 -17.65 -1.83
CA PRO A 52 -14.68 -17.78 -0.70
C PRO A 52 -14.10 -19.19 -0.52
N ASP A 53 -14.66 -20.20 -1.21
CA ASP A 53 -14.15 -21.57 -1.20
C ASP A 53 -13.14 -21.82 -2.33
N ALA A 54 -12.93 -20.86 -3.23
CA ALA A 54 -11.94 -20.97 -4.30
C ALA A 54 -10.50 -20.79 -3.77
N GLU A 55 -9.55 -21.48 -4.40
CA GLU A 55 -8.14 -21.29 -4.06
C GLU A 55 -7.66 -19.88 -4.45
N PRO A 56 -6.97 -19.16 -3.55
CA PRO A 56 -6.38 -17.87 -3.88
C PRO A 56 -5.39 -17.97 -5.05
N ILE A 57 -5.40 -16.96 -5.92
CA ILE A 57 -4.48 -16.86 -7.05
C ILE A 57 -3.12 -16.41 -6.53
N ASP A 58 -2.06 -17.19 -6.79
CA ASP A 58 -0.67 -16.77 -6.54
C ASP A 58 -0.27 -15.69 -7.54
N LEU A 59 -0.07 -14.45 -7.05
CA LEU A 59 0.40 -13.32 -7.85
C LEU A 59 1.92 -13.34 -8.04
N GLY A 60 2.64 -13.96 -7.12
CA GLY A 60 4.10 -14.13 -7.16
C GLY A 60 4.87 -13.45 -6.04
N ASP A 61 6.19 -13.43 -6.22
CA ASP A 61 7.14 -12.99 -5.19
C ASP A 61 7.30 -11.46 -5.12
N GLY A 62 7.47 -10.97 -3.91
CA GLY A 62 7.70 -9.58 -3.58
C GLY A 62 8.67 -9.37 -2.43
N LYS A 63 9.03 -8.11 -2.20
CA LYS A 63 9.74 -7.64 -1.01
C LYS A 63 8.84 -6.77 -0.18
N ILE A 64 8.86 -6.98 1.13
CA ILE A 64 8.14 -6.16 2.10
C ILE A 64 9.09 -5.51 3.10
N LEU A 65 8.89 -4.21 3.36
CA LEU A 65 9.60 -3.44 4.37
C LEU A 65 8.59 -2.85 5.36
N PHE A 66 8.52 -3.42 6.57
CA PHE A 66 7.68 -2.88 7.63
C PHE A 66 8.22 -1.55 8.17
N THR A 67 7.33 -0.59 8.36
CA THR A 67 7.65 0.74 8.90
C THR A 67 7.10 0.96 10.32
N GLY A 68 6.25 0.04 10.81
CA GLY A 68 5.79 0.03 12.21
C GLY A 68 4.32 -0.39 12.34
N VAL A 69 3.78 -0.20 13.54
CA VAL A 69 2.34 -0.34 13.80
C VAL A 69 1.63 0.89 13.24
N PHE A 70 0.54 0.69 12.51
CA PHE A 70 -0.29 1.76 12.00
C PHE A 70 -0.99 2.49 13.14
N ARG A 71 -0.88 3.81 13.13
CA ARG A 71 -1.65 4.70 14.01
C ARG A 71 -2.52 5.56 13.13
N THR A 72 -3.81 5.59 13.44
CA THR A 72 -4.75 6.52 12.79
C THR A 72 -4.31 7.97 13.01
N PRO A 73 -4.65 8.89 12.09
CA PRO A 73 -4.33 10.30 12.25
C PRO A 73 -4.91 10.90 13.54
N GLU A 74 -4.15 11.79 14.19
CA GLU A 74 -4.56 12.40 15.46
C GLU A 74 -5.80 13.30 15.32
N GLU A 75 -6.02 13.85 14.12
CA GLU A 75 -7.18 14.69 13.81
C GLU A 75 -8.49 13.90 13.70
N TRP A 76 -8.44 12.56 13.62
CA TRP A 76 -9.64 11.75 13.64
C TRP A 76 -10.23 11.73 15.04
N ASP A 77 -11.53 11.97 15.13
CA ASP A 77 -12.25 11.80 16.39
C ASP A 77 -12.31 10.32 16.79
N GLU A 78 -12.78 10.07 18.01
CA GLU A 78 -12.85 8.73 18.57
C GLU A 78 -13.84 7.83 17.82
N GLU A 79 -14.90 8.40 17.27
CA GLU A 79 -15.92 7.63 16.52
C GLU A 79 -15.33 7.09 15.22
N VAL A 80 -14.65 7.94 14.45
CA VAL A 80 -14.00 7.54 13.19
C VAL A 80 -12.88 6.53 13.43
N ARG A 81 -12.08 6.71 14.50
CA ARG A 81 -11.02 5.75 14.86
C ARG A 81 -11.59 4.39 15.25
N ASN A 82 -12.67 4.37 16.03
CA ASN A 82 -13.31 3.13 16.43
C ASN A 82 -13.98 2.42 15.24
N ASP A 83 -14.58 3.18 14.31
CA ASP A 83 -15.15 2.61 13.08
C ASP A 83 -14.08 1.98 12.18
N PHE A 84 -12.91 2.63 12.06
CA PHE A 84 -11.79 2.11 11.28
C PHE A 84 -11.26 0.77 11.81
N TYR A 85 -10.98 0.71 13.13
CA TYR A 85 -10.46 -0.52 13.73
C TYR A 85 -11.54 -1.60 13.90
N GLY A 86 -12.80 -1.20 14.08
CA GLY A 86 -13.89 -2.11 14.40
C GLY A 86 -13.58 -2.93 15.65
N ASP A 87 -13.68 -4.26 15.53
CA ASP A 87 -13.37 -5.21 16.61
C ASP A 87 -11.91 -5.74 16.56
N ILE A 88 -11.09 -5.25 15.63
CA ILE A 88 -9.71 -5.72 15.43
C ILE A 88 -8.76 -4.95 16.33
N ASP A 89 -7.84 -5.65 17.00
CA ASP A 89 -6.82 -5.04 17.85
C ASP A 89 -5.93 -4.09 17.02
N PRO A 90 -5.82 -2.79 17.38
CA PRO A 90 -4.97 -1.83 16.70
C PRO A 90 -3.50 -2.24 16.57
N GLU A 91 -2.98 -3.09 17.47
CA GLU A 91 -1.60 -3.61 17.40
C GLU A 91 -1.39 -4.63 16.26
N LEU A 92 -2.46 -5.13 15.64
CA LEU A 92 -2.38 -5.99 14.46
C LEU A 92 -2.24 -5.20 13.17
N PHE A 93 -2.54 -3.90 13.18
CA PHE A 93 -2.39 -3.05 12.00
C PHE A 93 -0.94 -2.62 11.84
N MET A 94 -0.34 -2.93 10.71
CA MET A 94 1.05 -2.64 10.37
C MET A 94 1.11 -1.73 9.15
N THR A 95 2.07 -0.82 9.11
CA THR A 95 2.43 -0.11 7.88
C THR A 95 3.64 -0.76 7.22
N ALA A 96 3.62 -0.85 5.90
CA ALA A 96 4.73 -1.38 5.14
C ALA A 96 4.80 -0.80 3.72
N HIS A 97 5.99 -0.89 3.12
CA HIS A 97 6.14 -0.85 1.67
C HIS A 97 6.19 -2.27 1.12
N LEU A 98 5.52 -2.52 0.00
CA LEU A 98 5.46 -3.84 -0.63
C LEU A 98 5.64 -3.67 -2.14
N GLU A 99 6.62 -4.37 -2.71
CA GLU A 99 6.96 -4.28 -4.12
C GLU A 99 7.14 -5.66 -4.76
N CYS A 100 6.48 -5.87 -5.90
CA CYS A 100 6.71 -7.04 -6.75
C CYS A 100 8.16 -7.07 -7.25
N GLU A 101 8.81 -8.24 -7.23
CA GLU A 101 10.18 -8.38 -7.73
C GLU A 101 10.28 -8.29 -9.25
N ALA A 102 9.27 -8.78 -9.96
CA ALA A 102 9.26 -8.81 -11.42
C ALA A 102 9.35 -7.40 -12.02
N GLU A 103 10.00 -7.27 -13.18
CA GLU A 103 10.13 -5.97 -13.84
C GLU A 103 8.75 -5.43 -14.26
N PRO A 104 8.49 -4.13 -14.12
CA PRO A 104 7.28 -3.51 -14.62
C PRO A 104 7.03 -3.82 -16.09
N ARG A 105 5.77 -4.04 -16.47
CA ARG A 105 5.32 -4.41 -17.82
C ARG A 105 5.72 -5.81 -18.29
N THR A 106 6.12 -6.68 -17.37
CA THR A 106 6.20 -8.12 -17.62
C THR A 106 4.89 -8.81 -17.23
N ALA A 107 4.67 -10.04 -17.71
CA ALA A 107 3.45 -10.80 -17.40
C ALA A 107 3.34 -11.20 -15.92
N ASN A 108 4.47 -11.22 -15.20
CA ASN A 108 4.53 -11.59 -13.78
C ASN A 108 4.53 -10.35 -12.87
N PHE A 109 4.43 -9.15 -13.44
CA PHE A 109 4.36 -7.92 -12.65
C PHE A 109 2.95 -7.77 -12.07
N PHE A 110 2.88 -7.59 -10.76
CA PHE A 110 1.65 -7.29 -10.05
C PHE A 110 1.81 -6.06 -9.16
N MET A 111 0.67 -5.51 -8.75
CA MET A 111 0.58 -4.52 -7.69
C MET A 111 -0.41 -5.05 -6.65
N PRO A 112 -0.01 -5.17 -5.38
CA PRO A 112 -0.94 -5.55 -4.33
C PRO A 112 -2.09 -4.52 -4.23
N GLU A 113 -3.28 -5.04 -4.00
CA GLU A 113 -4.54 -4.32 -3.83
C GLU A 113 -5.18 -4.68 -2.49
N SER A 114 -6.06 -3.83 -1.98
CA SER A 114 -6.87 -4.15 -0.80
C SER A 114 -7.66 -5.44 -1.05
N GLY A 115 -7.61 -6.38 -0.12
CA GLY A 115 -8.13 -7.74 -0.36
C GLY A 115 -7.05 -8.80 -0.51
N ASP A 116 -5.85 -8.44 -0.95
CA ASP A 116 -4.77 -9.40 -1.15
C ASP A 116 -4.21 -9.93 0.18
N LEU A 117 -3.68 -11.15 0.15
CA LEU A 117 -2.98 -11.80 1.25
C LEU A 117 -1.47 -11.75 1.00
N VAL A 118 -0.69 -11.55 2.05
CA VAL A 118 0.77 -11.47 2.00
C VAL A 118 1.35 -12.48 2.98
N ALA A 119 2.03 -13.50 2.45
CA ALA A 119 2.77 -14.46 3.23
C ALA A 119 4.21 -13.97 3.38
N VAL A 120 4.58 -13.50 4.56
CA VAL A 120 5.92 -12.97 4.85
C VAL A 120 6.80 -14.05 5.46
N MET A 121 8.05 -14.13 5.00
CA MET A 121 9.05 -15.08 5.46
C MET A 121 10.15 -14.36 6.27
N PRO A 122 9.95 -14.09 7.58
CA PRO A 122 10.95 -13.45 8.42
C PRO A 122 12.19 -14.32 8.69
N GLY A 123 12.12 -15.61 8.34
CA GLY A 123 13.19 -16.59 8.52
C GLY A 123 12.80 -17.73 9.46
N ALA A 124 13.76 -18.62 9.73
CA ALA A 124 13.59 -19.78 10.63
C ALA A 124 12.42 -20.74 10.28
N GLY A 125 11.93 -20.71 9.03
CA GLY A 125 10.81 -21.53 8.58
C GLY A 125 9.44 -21.06 9.07
N VAL A 126 9.35 -19.84 9.61
CA VAL A 126 8.08 -19.21 9.99
C VAL A 126 7.50 -18.48 8.79
N VAL A 127 6.17 -18.55 8.66
CA VAL A 127 5.39 -17.73 7.72
C VAL A 127 4.42 -16.91 8.56
N GLU A 128 4.43 -15.59 8.36
CA GLU A 128 3.45 -14.68 8.96
C GLU A 128 2.50 -14.20 7.87
N MET A 129 1.20 -14.39 8.09
CA MET A 129 0.16 -13.99 7.15
C MET A 129 -0.35 -12.59 7.47
N PHE A 130 -0.51 -11.78 6.44
CA PHE A 130 -1.08 -10.44 6.52
C PHE A 130 -2.15 -10.24 5.46
N TYR A 131 -3.20 -9.50 5.79
CA TYR A 131 -4.20 -9.02 4.85
C TYR A 131 -3.92 -7.57 4.46
N VAL A 132 -3.96 -7.25 3.17
CA VAL A 132 -3.89 -5.86 2.69
C VAL A 132 -5.24 -5.20 2.96
N TYR A 133 -5.27 -4.35 3.99
CA TYR A 133 -6.47 -3.64 4.40
C TYR A 133 -6.73 -2.43 3.51
N ASP A 134 -5.71 -1.57 3.37
CA ASP A 134 -5.79 -0.37 2.55
C ASP A 134 -4.39 0.07 2.12
N TYR A 135 -4.30 1.08 1.26
CA TYR A 135 -3.04 1.70 0.89
C TYR A 135 -3.21 3.17 0.49
N ASN A 136 -2.15 3.94 0.70
CA ASN A 136 -2.03 5.29 0.17
C ASN A 136 -0.82 5.36 -0.78
N GLU A 137 -0.96 6.10 -1.87
CA GLU A 137 0.11 6.33 -2.84
C GLU A 137 0.46 7.82 -2.88
N ASP A 138 1.72 8.12 -2.63
CA ASP A 138 2.27 9.47 -2.78
C ASP A 138 3.57 9.45 -3.60
N ASP A 139 4.28 10.58 -3.61
CA ASP A 139 5.54 10.74 -4.33
C ASP A 139 6.65 9.78 -3.86
N ASN A 140 6.52 9.17 -2.69
CA ASN A 140 7.44 8.19 -2.11
C ASN A 140 7.00 6.74 -2.34
N GLY A 141 5.96 6.53 -3.16
CA GLY A 141 5.44 5.21 -3.50
C GLY A 141 4.21 4.83 -2.68
N ARG A 142 3.90 3.52 -2.67
CA ARG A 142 2.75 2.99 -1.93
C ARG A 142 3.14 2.61 -0.53
N THR A 143 2.38 3.12 0.43
CA THR A 143 2.39 2.63 1.81
C THR A 143 1.11 1.83 2.02
N TYR A 144 1.28 0.57 2.41
CA TYR A 144 0.21 -0.36 2.68
C TYR A 144 -0.10 -0.37 4.18
N ILE A 145 -1.37 -0.46 4.52
CA ILE A 145 -1.88 -0.82 5.83
C ILE A 145 -2.25 -2.30 5.76
N LEU A 146 -1.59 -3.09 6.60
CA LEU A 146 -1.73 -4.53 6.65
C LEU A 146 -2.33 -4.93 7.99
N ILE A 147 -3.13 -5.99 8.02
CA ILE A 147 -3.59 -6.60 9.28
C ILE A 147 -2.89 -7.94 9.43
N LYS A 148 -2.14 -8.11 10.53
CA LYS A 148 -1.53 -9.38 10.87
C LYS A 148 -2.62 -10.40 11.21
N GLU A 149 -2.63 -11.51 10.49
CA GLU A 149 -3.49 -12.62 10.82
C GLU A 149 -2.97 -13.29 12.09
N ILE A 150 -3.85 -13.43 13.07
CA ILE A 150 -3.59 -14.22 14.26
C ILE A 150 -4.21 -15.59 14.06
N ASP A 151 -3.39 -16.63 14.13
CA ASP A 151 -3.88 -18.00 14.26
C ASP A 151 -4.64 -18.08 15.60
N THR A 152 -5.95 -17.86 15.57
CA THR A 152 -6.82 -18.20 16.69
C THR A 152 -6.96 -19.72 16.71
N MET A 153 -5.92 -20.41 17.16
CA MET A 153 -6.07 -21.77 17.65
C MET A 153 -6.89 -21.68 18.95
N GLU A 154 -8.20 -21.90 18.86
CA GLU A 154 -9.05 -22.25 20.02
C GLU A 154 -8.75 -23.67 20.54
#